data_AF-A0A497FSI1-F1
#
_entry.id   AF-A0A497FSI1-F1
#
_cell.length_a   1.000
_cell.length_b   1.000
_cell.length_c   1.000
_cell.angle_alpha   90.00
_cell.angle_beta   90.00
_cell.angle_gamma   90.00
#
_symmetry.space_group_name_H-M   'P 1'
#
loop_
_entity.id
_entity.type
_entity.pdbx_description
1 polymer ?
#
loop_
_entity_poly.entity_id
_entity_poly.type
_entity_poly.pdbx_seq_one_letter_code
_entity_poly.pdbx_strand_id
1 'polypeptide(L)'
;MTEYLSDVEKFTLAYLWYEYGGAIYFSRGGEEPELFLAKNILDDLIGEKRPHFYDKVLGKLSNAFKKLTEYWMIELSGYEVKLTSYGQQVVGSISKEEYQKLKEKVKQGKV
;
A
#
# COMPACT_ATOMS: atom_id res chain seq x y z
N MET A 1 10.49 15.37 1.26
CA MET A 1 11.26 14.11 1.26
C MET A 1 10.55 12.96 0.54
N THR A 2 9.26 13.04 0.18
CA THR A 2 8.53 11.97 -0.53
C THR A 2 8.28 12.26 -2.01
N GLU A 3 8.86 13.31 -2.59
CA GLU A 3 8.54 13.79 -3.94
C GLU A 3 8.90 12.80 -5.07
N TYR A 4 9.79 11.85 -4.81
CA TYR A 4 10.14 10.79 -5.77
C TYR A 4 9.18 9.58 -5.73
N LEU A 5 8.33 9.49 -4.70
CA LEU A 5 7.33 8.43 -4.59
C LEU A 5 6.08 8.81 -5.39
N SER A 6 5.57 7.86 -6.17
CA SER A 6 4.27 7.95 -6.81
C SER A 6 3.13 8.00 -5.79
N ASP A 7 1.97 8.46 -6.21
CA ASP A 7 0.76 8.50 -5.38
C ASP A 7 0.41 7.12 -4.79
N VAL A 8 0.62 6.03 -5.55
CA VAL A 8 0.35 4.66 -5.08
C VAL A 8 1.35 4.20 -4.02
N GLU A 9 2.63 4.53 -4.19
CA GLU A 9 3.68 4.19 -3.21
C GLU A 9 3.46 4.96 -1.90
N LYS A 10 3.17 6.27 -1.99
CA LYS A 10 2.80 7.10 -0.83
C LYS A 10 1.56 6.55 -0.13
N PHE A 11 0.53 6.21 -0.91
CA PHE A 11 -0.69 5.60 -0.39
C PHE A 11 -0.38 4.31 0.37
N THR A 12 0.42 3.42 -0.22
CA THR A 12 0.72 2.10 0.35
C THR A 12 1.44 2.23 1.70
N LEU A 13 2.47 3.09 1.80
CA LEU A 13 3.14 3.37 3.08
C LEU A 13 2.20 3.96 4.12
N ALA A 14 1.43 4.97 3.72
CA ALA A 14 0.51 5.66 4.62
C ALA A 14 -0.63 4.74 5.07
N TYR A 15 -1.09 3.82 4.22
CA TYR A 15 -2.10 2.83 4.59
C TYR A 15 -1.59 1.89 5.69
N LEU A 16 -0.38 1.34 5.53
CA LEU A 16 0.25 0.51 6.57
C LEU A 16 0.36 1.26 7.89
N TRP A 17 0.75 2.53 7.86
CA TRP A 17 0.89 3.36 9.05
C TRP A 17 -0.45 3.69 9.73
N TYR A 18 -1.39 4.30 8.99
CA TYR A 18 -2.60 4.86 9.57
C TYR A 18 -3.67 3.83 9.89
N GLU A 19 -3.75 2.73 9.14
CA GLU A 19 -4.78 1.69 9.35
C GLU A 19 -4.26 0.54 10.22
N TYR A 20 -2.95 0.27 10.20
CA TYR A 20 -2.37 -0.91 10.84
C TYR A 20 -1.19 -0.61 11.78
N GLY A 21 -0.89 0.66 12.07
CA GLY A 21 0.20 1.04 12.98
C GLY A 21 1.59 0.67 12.46
N GLY A 22 1.73 0.40 11.17
CA GLY A 22 2.99 0.13 10.49
C GLY A 22 3.33 -1.35 10.28
N ALA A 23 2.48 -2.30 10.69
CA ALA A 23 2.71 -3.73 10.45
C ALA A 23 1.42 -4.53 10.25
N ILE A 24 1.45 -5.52 9.36
CA ILE A 24 0.35 -6.44 9.09
C ILE A 24 0.90 -7.87 9.05
N TYR A 25 0.28 -8.77 9.82
CA TYR A 25 0.44 -10.20 9.67
C TYR A 25 -0.62 -10.76 8.73
N PHE A 26 -0.24 -11.65 7.82
CA PHE A 26 -1.16 -12.23 6.85
C PHE A 26 -0.84 -13.69 6.53
N SER A 27 -1.84 -14.39 6.03
CA SER A 27 -1.72 -15.75 5.50
C SER A 27 -2.22 -15.77 4.06
N ARG A 28 -1.28 -16.01 3.13
CA ARG A 28 -1.50 -15.90 1.67
C ARG A 28 -1.59 -17.22 0.93
N GLY A 29 -1.48 -18.35 1.64
CA GLY A 29 -1.33 -19.66 1.02
C GLY A 29 -0.15 -19.66 0.02
N GLY A 30 -0.43 -19.97 -1.25
CA GLY A 30 0.55 -19.97 -2.34
C GLY A 30 0.60 -18.70 -3.20
N GLU A 31 -0.18 -17.66 -2.89
CA GLU A 31 -0.17 -16.41 -3.68
C GLU A 31 1.07 -15.56 -3.38
N GLU A 32 1.56 -14.78 -4.34
CA GLU A 32 2.65 -13.83 -4.10
C GLU A 32 2.26 -12.78 -3.03
N PRO A 33 3.11 -12.49 -2.04
CA PRO A 33 2.75 -11.63 -0.93
C PRO A 33 2.29 -10.22 -1.35
N GLU A 34 2.94 -9.63 -2.35
CA GLU A 34 2.59 -8.31 -2.88
C GLU A 34 1.20 -8.30 -3.51
N LEU A 35 0.86 -9.35 -4.26
CA LEU A 35 -0.44 -9.49 -4.90
C LEU A 35 -1.53 -9.70 -3.84
N PHE A 36 -1.27 -10.55 -2.86
CA PHE A 36 -2.18 -10.81 -1.75
C PHE A 36 -2.49 -9.53 -0.98
N LEU A 37 -1.48 -8.79 -0.54
CA LEU A 37 -1.64 -7.53 0.18
C LEU A 37 -2.39 -6.50 -0.67
N ALA A 38 -2.05 -6.37 -1.94
CA ALA A 38 -2.71 -5.43 -2.84
C ALA A 38 -4.20 -5.75 -3.02
N LYS A 39 -4.58 -7.04 -3.13
CA LYS A 39 -5.98 -7.47 -3.20
C LYS A 39 -6.73 -7.12 -1.92
N ASN A 40 -6.19 -7.48 -0.76
CA ASN A 40 -6.84 -7.20 0.53
C ASN A 40 -7.08 -5.71 0.71
N ILE A 41 -6.07 -4.87 0.46
CA ILE A 41 -6.22 -3.41 0.56
C ILE A 41 -7.28 -2.89 -0.42
N LEU A 42 -7.26 -3.37 -1.67
CA LEU A 42 -8.17 -2.86 -2.68
C LEU A 42 -9.63 -3.30 -2.44
N ASP A 43 -9.82 -4.54 -1.99
CA ASP A 43 -11.13 -5.08 -1.62
C ASP A 43 -11.71 -4.35 -0.39
N ASP A 44 -10.87 -4.04 0.61
CA ASP A 44 -11.27 -3.22 1.77
C ASP A 44 -11.77 -1.83 1.37
N LEU A 45 -11.22 -1.25 0.30
CA LEU A 45 -11.54 0.12 -0.14
C LEU A 45 -12.77 0.22 -1.03
N ILE A 46 -12.99 -0.79 -1.88
CA ILE A 46 -13.94 -0.74 -2.99
C ILE A 46 -15.17 -1.62 -2.74
N GLY A 47 -15.07 -2.58 -1.81
CA GLY A 47 -16.15 -3.52 -1.50
C GLY A 47 -16.40 -4.54 -2.61
N GLU A 48 -17.55 -5.22 -2.55
CA GLU A 48 -17.84 -6.41 -3.37
C GLU A 48 -17.90 -6.15 -4.89
N LYS A 49 -18.28 -4.93 -5.31
CA LYS A 49 -18.45 -4.62 -6.74
C LYS A 49 -17.15 -4.07 -7.32
N ARG A 50 -16.42 -4.92 -8.05
CA ARG A 50 -15.18 -4.55 -8.73
C ARG A 50 -15.44 -3.59 -9.91
N PRO A 51 -14.94 -2.34 -9.86
CA PRO A 51 -15.06 -1.37 -10.95
C PRO A 51 -14.09 -1.70 -12.09
N HIS A 52 -14.29 -1.08 -13.25
CA HIS A 52 -13.47 -1.34 -14.44
C HIS A 52 -11.97 -1.05 -14.27
N PHE A 53 -11.58 -0.24 -13.27
CA PHE A 53 -10.19 0.13 -13.01
C PHE A 53 -9.53 -0.78 -11.96
N TYR A 54 -10.26 -1.74 -11.40
CA TYR A 54 -9.80 -2.58 -10.29
C TYR A 54 -8.46 -3.26 -10.62
N ASP A 55 -8.39 -4.02 -11.71
CA ASP A 55 -7.18 -4.77 -12.07
C ASP A 55 -5.97 -3.85 -12.34
N LYS A 56 -6.23 -2.66 -12.89
CA LYS A 56 -5.19 -1.64 -13.11
C LYS A 56 -4.63 -1.13 -11.79
N VAL A 57 -5.48 -0.79 -10.82
CA VAL A 57 -5.05 -0.31 -9.50
C VAL A 57 -4.39 -1.45 -8.72
N LEU A 58 -4.91 -2.68 -8.82
CA LEU A 58 -4.34 -3.86 -8.21
C LEU A 58 -2.88 -4.08 -8.65
N GLY A 59 -2.62 -4.03 -9.97
CA GLY A 59 -1.27 -4.16 -10.50
C GLY A 59 -0.33 -3.04 -10.01
N LYS A 60 -0.83 -1.80 -9.90
CA LYS A 60 -0.06 -0.68 -9.37
C LYS A 60 0.27 -0.85 -7.88
N LEU A 61 -0.70 -1.28 -7.06
CA LEU A 61 -0.49 -1.54 -5.64
C LEU A 61 0.50 -2.68 -5.40
N SER A 62 0.35 -3.78 -6.15
CA SER A 62 1.28 -4.91 -6.08
C SER A 62 2.71 -4.46 -6.43
N ASN A 63 2.86 -3.68 -7.50
CA ASN A 63 4.17 -3.13 -7.87
C ASN A 63 4.70 -2.11 -6.84
N ALA A 64 3.83 -1.38 -6.15
CA ALA A 64 4.24 -0.47 -5.07
C ALA A 64 4.84 -1.24 -3.89
N PHE A 65 4.25 -2.37 -3.46
CA PHE A 65 4.86 -3.23 -2.43
C PHE A 65 6.25 -3.71 -2.83
N LYS A 66 6.41 -4.17 -4.08
CA LYS A 66 7.71 -4.59 -4.59
C LYS A 66 8.74 -3.47 -4.50
N LYS A 67 8.42 -2.29 -5.05
CA LYS A 67 9.33 -1.14 -5.04
C LYS A 67 9.63 -0.61 -3.64
N LEU A 68 8.64 -0.55 -2.75
CA LEU A 68 8.87 -0.11 -1.38
C LEU A 68 9.80 -1.07 -0.62
N THR A 69 9.78 -2.35 -0.97
CA THR A 69 10.77 -3.33 -0.49
C THR A 69 12.16 -3.03 -1.06
N GLU A 70 12.25 -2.78 -2.38
CA GLU A 70 13.50 -2.39 -3.05
C GLU A 70 14.10 -1.08 -2.49
N TYR A 71 13.25 -0.14 -2.08
CA TYR A 71 13.62 1.13 -1.46
C TYR A 71 13.93 1.02 0.04
N TRP A 72 13.86 -0.19 0.61
CA TRP A 72 14.08 -0.46 2.02
C TRP A 72 13.13 0.33 2.95
N MET A 73 11.92 0.65 2.47
CA MET A 73 10.90 1.33 3.27
C MET A 73 9.99 0.35 3.99
N ILE A 74 9.83 -0.85 3.43
CA ILE A 74 9.13 -1.95 4.06
C ILE A 74 10.00 -3.19 4.05
N GLU A 75 9.80 -4.03 5.06
CA GLU A 75 10.23 -5.41 5.07
C GLU A 75 9.01 -6.28 4.79
N LEU A 76 9.10 -7.09 3.73
CA LEU A 76 8.08 -8.05 3.34
C LEU A 76 8.66 -9.46 3.53
N SER A 77 8.20 -10.13 4.58
CA SER A 77 8.48 -11.54 4.83
C SER A 77 7.23 -12.36 4.53
N GLY A 78 7.37 -13.67 4.31
CA GLY A 78 6.29 -14.50 3.76
C GLY A 78 4.93 -14.45 4.49
N TYR A 79 4.87 -13.94 5.72
CA TYR A 79 3.68 -13.83 6.57
C TYR A 79 3.53 -12.45 7.25
N GLU A 80 4.41 -11.48 6.97
CA GLU A 80 4.41 -10.17 7.62
C GLU A 80 4.88 -9.10 6.64
N VAL A 81 4.21 -7.95 6.64
CA VAL A 81 4.72 -6.71 6.07
C VAL A 81 4.83 -5.69 7.18
N LYS A 82 5.96 -4.99 7.27
CA LYS A 82 6.14 -3.92 8.25
C LYS A 82 6.99 -2.77 7.70
N LEU A 83 6.79 -1.58 8.23
CA LEU A 83 7.65 -0.44 7.94
C LEU A 83 9.02 -0.63 8.59
N THR A 84 10.08 -0.39 7.83
CA THR A 84 11.43 -0.24 8.40
C THR A 84 11.55 1.08 9.16
N SER A 85 12.64 1.28 9.90
CA SER A 85 12.94 2.60 10.49
C SER A 85 12.96 3.72 9.45
N TYR A 86 13.44 3.42 8.23
CA TYR A 86 13.42 4.38 7.13
C TYR A 86 11.99 4.64 6.63
N GLY A 87 11.19 3.60 6.44
CA GLY A 87 9.78 3.74 6.07
C GLY A 87 8.97 4.57 7.08
N GLN A 88 9.23 4.38 8.38
CA GLN A 88 8.59 5.17 9.45
C GLN A 88 8.96 6.66 9.38
N GLN A 89 10.23 6.98 9.10
CA GLN A 89 10.66 8.37 8.89
C GLN A 89 9.99 9.00 7.66
N VAL A 90 9.93 8.25 6.56
CA VAL A 90 9.33 8.71 5.30
C VAL A 90 7.83 8.94 5.47
N VAL A 91 7.09 7.97 6.03
CA VAL A 91 5.65 8.08 6.23
C VAL A 91 5.29 9.17 7.25
N GLY A 92 6.17 9.45 8.21
CA GLY A 92 6.00 10.57 9.16
C GLY A 92 5.93 11.95 8.50
N SER A 93 6.34 12.07 7.23
CA SER A 93 6.17 13.29 6.44
C SER A 93 4.85 13.36 5.65
N ILE A 94 4.05 12.28 5.65
CA ILE A 94 2.75 12.22 4.97
C ILE A 94 1.66 12.51 6.01
N SER A 95 0.99 13.65 5.89
CA SER A 95 -0.07 14.02 6.83
C SER A 95 -1.31 13.13 6.68
N LYS A 96 -2.15 13.08 7.71
CA LYS A 96 -3.41 12.32 7.66
C LYS A 96 -4.33 12.85 6.55
N GLU A 97 -4.34 14.15 6.29
CA GLU A 97 -5.11 14.77 5.20
C GLU A 97 -4.58 14.36 3.83
N GLU A 98 -3.25 14.30 3.63
CA GLU A 98 -2.67 13.80 2.39
C GLU A 98 -3.02 12.33 2.17
N TYR A 99 -2.92 11.50 3.21
CA TYR A 99 -3.35 10.11 3.18
C TYR A 99 -4.82 9.96 2.74
N GLN A 100 -5.74 10.74 3.31
CA GLN A 100 -7.15 10.68 2.91
C GLN A 100 -7.35 11.07 1.44
N LYS A 101 -6.64 12.10 0.94
CA LYS A 101 -6.68 12.46 -0.49
C LYS A 101 -6.17 11.33 -1.38
N LEU A 102 -5.09 10.65 -0.99
CA LEU A 102 -4.55 9.51 -1.71
C LEU A 102 -5.54 8.33 -1.70
N LYS A 103 -6.15 8.02 -0.55
CA LYS A 103 -7.17 6.98 -0.39
C LYS A 103 -8.34 7.21 -1.35
N GLU A 104 -8.83 8.44 -1.45
CA GLU A 104 -9.90 8.79 -2.39
C GLU A 104 -9.48 8.70 -3.86
N LYS A 105 -8.24 9.06 -4.21
CA LYS A 105 -7.73 8.83 -5.58
C LYS A 105 -7.69 7.35 -5.94
N VAL A 106 -7.27 6.48 -5.02
CA VAL A 106 -7.23 5.02 -5.22
C VAL A 106 -8.64 4.47 -5.44
N LYS A 107 -9.60 4.85 -4.59
CA LYS A 107 -11.02 4.47 -4.73
C LYS A 107 -11.65 4.91 -6.05
N GLN A 108 -11.12 5.95 -6.68
CA GLN A 108 -11.60 6.48 -7.96
C GLN A 108 -10.78 5.97 -9.16
N GLY A 109 -9.74 5.15 -8.94
CA GLY A 109 -8.85 4.66 -9.98
C GLY A 109 -7.97 5.74 -10.62
N LYS A 110 -7.73 6.85 -9.92
CA LYS A 110 -6.99 8.04 -10.40
C LYS A 110 -5.51 8.05 -10.01
N VAL A 111 -5.00 6.89 -9.58
CA VAL A 111 -3.59 6.66 -9.25
C VAL A 111 -2.88 5.89 -10.34
#